data_AF-A0A917TIP7-F1
#
_entry.id   AF-A0A917TIP7-F1
#
_cell.length_a   1.000
_cell.length_b   1.000
_cell.length_c   1.000
_cell.angle_alpha   90.00
_cell.angle_beta   90.00
_cell.angle_gamma   90.00
#
_symmetry.space_group_name_H-M   'P 1'
#
loop_
_entity.id
_entity.type
_entity.pdbx_description
1 polymer ?
#
loop_
_entity_poly.entity_id
_entity_poly.type
_entity_poly.pdbx_seq_one_letter_code
_entity_poly.pdbx_strand_id
1 'polypeptide(L)'
;MRELRLLDGSLGLGSRVRIVQPRLRPMVWTVIEFVVERELTWTAKAAGVVTTATHSLRPGTDGTTRLRLGLHQRGLLAPVLTALLERRSRHYVELEIDGLRAAAEAPLPQ
;
A
#
# COMPACT_ATOMS: atom_id res chain seq x y z
N MET A 1 -1.41 3.84 -11.39
CA MET A 1 -1.69 4.92 -10.42
C MET A 1 -1.93 6.22 -11.20
N ARG A 2 -2.89 7.07 -10.80
CA ARG A 2 -3.13 8.37 -11.48
C ARG A 2 -2.55 9.55 -10.71
N GLU A 3 -2.67 9.54 -9.38
CA GLU A 3 -2.13 10.59 -8.52
C GLU A 3 -1.69 9.97 -7.20
N LEU A 4 -0.54 10.43 -6.70
CA LEU A 4 -0.07 10.24 -5.33
C LEU A 4 0.38 11.60 -4.82
N ARG A 5 -0.20 12.04 -3.70
CA ARG A 5 0.11 13.33 -3.08
C ARG A 5 0.29 13.17 -1.58
N LEU A 6 1.48 13.50 -1.08
CA LEU A 6 1.74 13.70 0.35
C LEU A 6 0.98 14.95 0.81
N LEU A 7 0.19 14.82 1.88
CA LEU A 7 -0.58 15.94 2.43
C LEU A 7 0.14 16.66 3.56
N ASP A 8 1.15 16.02 4.15
CA ASP A 8 1.86 16.48 5.34
C ASP A 8 3.37 16.71 5.09
N GLY A 9 3.76 16.90 3.82
CA GLY A 9 5.13 17.24 3.40
C GLY A 9 6.12 16.07 3.37
N SER A 10 6.14 15.23 4.41
CA SER A 10 7.02 14.06 4.50
C SER A 10 6.26 12.79 4.90
N LEU A 11 6.82 11.63 4.55
CA LEU A 11 6.29 10.33 4.97
C LEU A 11 6.82 9.98 6.36
N GLY A 12 5.92 9.60 7.26
CA GLY A 12 6.23 9.20 8.63
C GLY A 12 4.96 8.73 9.33
N LEU A 13 5.07 8.37 10.61
CA LEU A 13 3.91 8.00 11.42
C LEU A 13 2.90 9.15 11.47
N GLY A 14 1.63 8.85 11.20
CA GLY A 14 0.54 9.84 11.16
C GLY A 14 0.42 10.60 9.84
N SER A 15 1.42 10.53 8.94
CA SER A 15 1.36 11.20 7.63
C SER A 15 0.21 10.68 6.79
N ARG A 16 -0.37 11.58 5.99
CA ARG A 16 -1.51 11.30 5.11
C ARG A 16 -1.10 11.41 3.66
N VAL A 17 -1.59 10.46 2.87
CA VAL A 17 -1.35 10.36 1.44
C VAL A 17 -2.67 10.26 0.71
N ARG A 18 -2.93 11.18 -0.22
CA ARG A 18 -4.05 11.03 -1.15
C ARG A 18 -3.61 10.18 -2.33
N ILE A 19 -4.33 9.09 -2.55
CA ILE A 19 -4.09 8.16 -3.66
C ILE A 19 -5.31 8.14 -4.57
N VAL A 20 -5.08 8.34 -5.87
CA VAL A 20 -6.09 8.17 -6.92
C VAL A 20 -5.67 7.01 -7.81
N GLN A 21 -6.38 5.90 -7.70
CA GLN A 21 -6.22 4.75 -8.59
C GLN A 21 -7.28 4.77 -9.69
N PRO A 22 -6.94 4.32 -10.92
CA PRO A 22 -7.94 4.16 -11.98
C PRO A 22 -9.13 3.32 -11.49
N ARG A 23 -10.36 3.71 -11.84
CA ARG A 23 -11.59 2.94 -11.56
C ARG A 23 -11.89 2.72 -10.06
N LEU A 24 -11.19 3.41 -9.16
CA LEU A 24 -11.49 3.47 -7.73
C LEU A 24 -11.71 4.93 -7.33
N ARG A 25 -12.46 5.15 -6.24
CA ARG A 25 -12.63 6.50 -5.69
C ARG A 25 -11.29 6.96 -5.09
N PRO A 26 -10.96 8.25 -5.18
CA PRO A 26 -9.85 8.82 -4.42
C PRO A 26 -9.97 8.50 -2.93
N MET A 27 -8.87 8.09 -2.30
CA MET A 27 -8.85 7.82 -0.86
C MET A 27 -7.67 8.55 -0.20
N VAL A 28 -7.85 8.92 1.05
CA VAL A 28 -6.77 9.39 1.92
C VAL A 28 -6.37 8.22 2.81
N TRP A 29 -5.09 7.85 2.71
CA TRP A 29 -4.44 6.85 3.54
C TRP A 29 -3.67 7.56 4.65
N THR A 30 -3.70 7.02 5.86
CA THR A 30 -2.94 7.51 7.01
C THR A 30 -1.97 6.44 7.47
N VAL A 31 -0.70 6.80 7.63
CA VAL A 31 0.32 5.91 8.18
C VAL A 31 0.08 5.69 9.66
N ILE A 32 -0.08 4.43 10.06
CA ILE A 32 -0.32 4.01 11.44
C ILE A 32 0.83 3.19 12.03
N GLU A 33 1.80 2.80 11.21
CA GLU A 33 3.06 2.20 11.63
C GLU A 33 4.14 2.60 10.63
N PHE A 34 5.30 3.02 11.12
CA PHE A 34 6.42 3.40 10.27
C PHE A 34 7.75 3.09 10.97
N VAL A 35 8.40 2.04 10.51
CA VAL A 35 9.76 1.65 10.92
C VAL A 35 10.62 1.68 9.67
N VAL A 36 11.55 2.62 9.62
CA VAL A 36 12.46 2.82 8.48
C VAL A 36 13.09 1.48 8.08
N GLU A 37 13.04 1.19 6.78
CA GLU A 37 13.58 -0.03 6.16
C GLU A 37 12.99 -1.36 6.64
N ARG A 38 11.87 -1.34 7.39
CA ARG A 38 11.29 -2.56 7.97
C ARG A 38 9.79 -2.68 7.80
N GLU A 39 9.04 -1.67 8.23
CA GLU A 39 7.59 -1.74 8.33
C GLU A 39 6.94 -0.43 7.89
N LEU A 40 5.87 -0.56 7.11
CA LEU A 40 4.93 0.52 6.84
C LEU A 40 3.53 -0.08 6.89
N THR A 41 2.70 0.43 7.78
CA THR A 41 1.27 0.10 7.83
C THR A 41 0.48 1.38 7.70
N TRP A 42 -0.56 1.36 6.87
CA TRP A 42 -1.45 2.48 6.68
C TRP A 42 -2.90 2.05 6.52
N THR A 43 -3.81 2.96 6.86
CA THR A 43 -5.25 2.72 6.80
C THR A 43 -5.97 3.78 6.00
N ALA A 44 -7.03 3.38 5.32
CA ALA A 44 -8.01 4.24 4.70
C ALA A 44 -9.41 3.82 5.11
N LYS A 45 -10.33 4.80 5.18
CA LYS A 45 -11.74 4.55 5.48
C LYS A 45 -12.60 5.08 4.35
N ALA A 46 -13.50 4.26 3.84
CA ALA A 46 -14.48 4.66 2.82
C ALA A 46 -15.74 3.80 2.91
N ALA A 47 -16.91 4.42 2.79
CA ALA A 47 -18.21 3.75 2.76
C ALA A 47 -18.39 2.68 3.87
N GLY A 48 -18.04 3.01 5.12
CA GLY A 48 -18.18 2.08 6.26
C GLY A 48 -17.18 0.92 6.29
N VAL A 49 -16.20 0.90 5.39
CA VAL A 49 -15.09 -0.08 5.38
C VAL A 49 -13.79 0.59 5.76
N VAL A 50 -13.05 -0.09 6.63
CA VAL A 50 -11.68 0.26 7.00
C VAL A 50 -10.77 -0.73 6.28
N THR A 51 -9.90 -0.20 5.43
CA THR A 51 -8.84 -0.96 4.77
C THR A 51 -7.53 -0.69 5.49
N THR A 52 -6.79 -1.74 5.82
CA THR A 52 -5.42 -1.69 6.33
C THR A 52 -4.52 -2.36 5.31
N ALA A 53 -3.49 -1.66 4.85
CA ALA A 53 -2.44 -2.23 4.02
C ALA A 53 -1.12 -2.24 4.80
N THR A 54 -0.35 -3.31 4.63
CA THR A 54 0.93 -3.52 5.32
C THR A 54 2.02 -3.79 4.31
N HIS A 55 3.21 -3.28 4.59
CA HIS A 55 4.45 -3.50 3.84
C HIS A 55 5.52 -3.88 4.84
N SER A 56 6.01 -5.12 4.76
CA SER A 56 7.09 -5.60 5.64
C SER A 56 8.29 -6.06 4.81
N LEU A 57 9.47 -5.58 5.16
CA LEU A 57 10.75 -6.00 4.59
C LEU A 57 11.46 -6.95 5.54
N ARG A 58 11.98 -8.06 5.01
CA ARG A 58 12.80 -9.01 5.77
C ARG A 58 14.08 -9.32 5.00
N PRO A 59 15.26 -9.31 5.64
CA PRO A 59 16.48 -9.75 4.98
C PRO A 59 16.38 -11.23 4.63
N GLY A 60 16.78 -11.58 3.41
CA GLY A 60 17.02 -12.94 2.97
C GLY A 60 18.46 -13.38 3.31
N THR A 61 18.72 -14.68 3.22
CA THR A 61 20.04 -15.27 3.50
C THR A 61 21.09 -14.97 2.43
N ASP A 62 20.64 -14.60 1.23
CA ASP A 62 21.49 -14.56 0.03
C ASP A 62 21.70 -13.12 -0.45
N GLY A 63 21.69 -12.16 0.47
CA GLY A 63 21.72 -10.72 0.15
C GLY A 63 20.42 -10.18 -0.48
N THR A 64 19.39 -11.03 -0.60
CA THR A 64 18.07 -10.63 -1.10
C THR A 64 17.23 -9.98 0.00
N THR A 65 16.19 -9.25 -0.40
CA THR A 65 15.17 -8.74 0.54
C THR A 65 13.81 -9.31 0.17
N ARG A 66 13.12 -9.86 1.16
CA ARG A 66 11.73 -10.32 1.02
C ARG A 66 10.79 -9.18 1.39
N LEU A 67 10.11 -8.66 0.38
CA LEU A 67 8.95 -7.79 0.54
C LEU A 67 7.69 -8.64 0.71
N ARG A 68 6.89 -8.33 1.73
CA ARG A 68 5.54 -8.87 1.90
C ARG A 68 4.54 -7.74 2.00
N LEU A 69 3.55 -7.79 1.11
CA LEU A 69 2.41 -6.88 1.10
C LEU A 69 1.19 -7.59 1.69
N GLY A 70 0.45 -6.89 2.53
CA GLY A 70 -0.82 -7.35 3.09
C GLY A 70 -1.93 -6.34 2.84
N LEU A 71 -3.15 -6.84 2.65
CA LEU A 71 -4.34 -6.02 2.53
C LEU A 71 -5.46 -6.68 3.33
N HIS A 72 -5.98 -5.96 4.32
CA HIS A 72 -7.06 -6.41 5.18
C HIS A 72 -8.21 -5.40 5.15
N GLN A 73 -9.44 -5.87 5.02
CA GLN A 73 -10.63 -5.03 4.99
C GLN A 73 -11.63 -5.50 6.04
N ARG A 74 -12.17 -4.55 6.81
CA ARG A 74 -13.19 -4.81 7.84
C ARG A 74 -14.31 -3.79 7.77
N GLY A 75 -15.52 -4.20 8.16
CA GLY A 75 -16.71 -3.35 8.20
C GLY A 75 -17.94 -4.06 7.61
N LEU A 76 -19.12 -3.45 7.80
CA LEU A 76 -20.39 -4.06 7.43
C LEU A 76 -20.50 -4.35 5.92
N LEU A 77 -19.91 -3.49 5.10
CA LEU A 77 -19.89 -3.63 3.63
C LEU A 77 -18.64 -4.34 3.09
N ALA A 78 -17.74 -4.81 3.97
CA ALA A 78 -16.49 -5.45 3.54
C ALA A 78 -16.73 -6.69 2.67
N PRO A 79 -17.62 -7.65 3.01
CA PRO A 79 -17.83 -8.83 2.16
C PRO A 79 -18.30 -8.49 0.74
N VAL A 80 -19.18 -7.48 0.60
CA VAL A 80 -19.71 -7.03 -0.69
C VAL A 80 -18.62 -6.34 -1.51
N LEU A 81 -17.84 -5.45 -0.88
CA LEU A 81 -16.73 -4.78 -1.57
C LEU A 81 -15.61 -5.75 -1.94
N THR A 82 -15.30 -6.72 -1.07
CA THR A 82 -14.35 -7.78 -1.38
C THR A 82 -14.82 -8.56 -2.60
N ALA A 83 -16.04 -9.08 -2.63
CA ALA A 83 -16.55 -9.83 -3.78
C ALA A 83 -16.48 -9.03 -5.10
N LEU A 84 -16.78 -7.73 -5.06
CA LEU A 84 -16.79 -6.88 -6.26
C LEU A 84 -15.37 -6.44 -6.69
N LEU A 85 -14.47 -6.20 -5.73
CA LEU A 85 -13.20 -5.51 -5.96
C LEU A 85 -11.97 -6.38 -5.66
N GLU A 86 -12.12 -7.62 -5.21
CA GLU A 86 -11.00 -8.50 -4.82
C GLU A 86 -10.03 -8.70 -5.97
N ARG A 87 -10.52 -9.11 -7.15
CA ARG A 87 -9.67 -9.29 -8.34
C ARG A 87 -8.90 -8.03 -8.70
N ARG A 88 -9.55 -6.87 -8.60
CA ARG A 88 -8.93 -5.56 -8.91
C ARG A 88 -7.90 -5.16 -7.86
N SER A 89 -8.24 -5.33 -6.59
CA SER A 89 -7.36 -5.01 -5.47
C SER A 89 -6.12 -5.90 -5.49
N ARG A 90 -6.30 -7.20 -5.73
CA ARG A 90 -5.21 -8.15 -5.93
C ARG A 90 -4.33 -7.77 -7.11
N HIS A 91 -4.92 -7.46 -8.26
CA HIS A 91 -4.16 -7.02 -9.43
C HIS A 91 -3.36 -5.73 -9.17
N TYR A 92 -3.90 -4.78 -8.39
CA TYR A 92 -3.15 -3.58 -8.02
C TYR A 92 -2.03 -3.86 -7.02
N VAL A 93 -2.21 -4.79 -6.08
CA VAL A 93 -1.14 -5.26 -5.20
C VAL A 93 -0.05 -5.97 -5.99
N GLU A 94 -0.40 -6.78 -6.99
CA GLU A 94 0.56 -7.44 -7.89
C GLU A 94 1.38 -6.43 -8.68
N LEU A 95 0.72 -5.43 -9.30
CA LEU A 95 1.41 -4.34 -10.00
C LEU A 95 2.32 -3.52 -9.07
N GLU A 96 1.92 -3.33 -7.82
CA GLU A 96 2.76 -2.66 -6.82
C GLU A 96 4.01 -3.50 -6.48
N ILE A 97 3.86 -4.82 -6.33
CA ILE A 97 4.99 -5.73 -6.13
C ILE A 97 5.97 -5.67 -7.30
N ASP A 98 5.46 -5.79 -8.53
CA ASP A 98 6.30 -5.78 -9.73
C ASP A 98 7.03 -4.44 -9.89
N GLY A 99 6.33 -3.33 -9.64
CA GLY A 99 6.91 -2.00 -9.66
C GLY A 99 7.99 -1.79 -8.59
N LEU A 100 7.73 -2.24 -7.35
CA LEU A 100 8.70 -2.15 -6.25
C LEU A 100 9.93 -3.01 -6.52
N ARG A 101 9.75 -4.22 -7.05
CA ARG A 101 10.85 -5.08 -7.48
C ARG A 101 11.69 -4.39 -8.55
N ALA A 102 11.07 -3.93 -9.64
CA ALA A 102 11.77 -3.30 -10.74
C ALA A 102 12.53 -2.04 -10.30
N ALA A 103 11.95 -1.23 -9.41
CA ALA A 103 12.61 -0.05 -8.86
C ALA A 103 13.80 -0.39 -7.95
N ALA A 104 13.68 -1.46 -7.14
CA ALA A 104 14.75 -1.89 -6.24
C ALA A 104 15.91 -2.59 -6.98
N GLU A 105 15.61 -3.28 -8.08
CA GLU A 105 16.60 -3.96 -8.92
C GLU A 105 17.20 -3.05 -10.01
N ALA A 106 16.64 -1.85 -10.21
CA ALA A 106 17.18 -0.88 -11.13
C ALA A 106 18.58 -0.42 -10.66
N PRO A 107 19.53 -0.21 -11.59
CA PRO A 107 20.82 0.39 -11.25
C PRO A 107 20.60 1.73 -10.57
N LEU A 108 21.31 1.99 -9.46
CA LEU A 108 21.29 3.31 -8.86
C LEU A 108 21.75 4.34 -9.91
N PRO A 109 21.05 5.48 -10.05
CA PRO A 109 21.52 6.54 -10.92
C PRO A 109 22.93 6.96 -10.49
N GLN A 110 23.86 7.02 -11.45
CA GLN A 110 25.25 7.46 -11.25
C GLN A 110 25.32 8.95 -10.90
#